data_AF-A0A660VD61-F1
#
_entry.id   AF-A0A660VD61-F1
#
_cell.length_a   1.000
_cell.length_b   1.000
_cell.length_c   1.000
_cell.angle_alpha   90.00
_cell.angle_beta   90.00
_cell.angle_gamma   90.00
#
_symmetry.space_group_name_H-M   'P 1'
#
loop_
_entity.id
_entity.type
_entity.pdbx_description
1 polymer ?
#
loop_
_entity_poly.entity_id
_entity_poly.type
_entity_poly.pdbx_seq_one_letter_code
_entity_poly.pdbx_strand_id
1 'polypeptide(L)' 'MDVKRLLKGLKEGEVWAASRLISIVENDLPGAEEVMEEVTGLVGHALRVGVTGPPGVGKSTLVDWMAGIWRQRGKT' A
#
# COMPACT_ATOMS: atom_id res chain seq x y z
N MET A 1 -19.47 -1.81 -6.62
CA MET A 1 -18.61 -0.70 -6.19
C MET A 1 -18.04 -0.06 -7.43
N ASP A 2 -17.93 1.27 -7.48
CA ASP A 2 -17.38 1.96 -8.64
C ASP A 2 -15.84 2.01 -8.56
N VAL A 3 -15.18 1.16 -9.35
CA VAL A 3 -13.72 1.05 -9.42
C VAL A 3 -13.08 2.36 -9.88
N LYS A 4 -13.71 3.08 -10.82
CA LYS A 4 -13.19 4.37 -11.33
C LYS A 4 -13.14 5.42 -10.23
N ARG A 5 -14.18 5.49 -9.39
CA ARG A 5 -14.19 6.36 -8.21
C ARG A 5 -13.04 6.01 -7.25
N LEU A 6 -12.82 4.73 -6.99
CA LEU A 6 -11.76 4.29 -6.08
C LEU A 6 -10.37 4.60 -6.64
N LEU A 7 -10.14 4.39 -7.93
CA LEU A 7 -8.89 4.75 -8.61
C LEU A 7 -8.64 6.26 -8.58
N LYS A 8 -9.68 7.07 -8.73
CA LYS A 8 -9.57 8.53 -8.53
C LYS A 8 -9.16 8.86 -7.10
N GLY A 9 -9.83 8.28 -6.10
CA GLY A 9 -9.48 8.49 -4.69
C GLY A 9 -8.05 8.04 -4.37
N LEU A 10 -7.57 6.94 -4.94
CA LEU A 10 -6.19 6.50 -4.82
C LEU A 10 -5.21 7.55 -5.33
N LYS A 11 -5.46 8.12 -6.51
CA LYS A 11 -4.63 9.19 -7.13
C LYS A 11 -4.64 10.48 -6.30
N GLU A 12 -5.70 10.73 -5.54
CA GLU A 12 -5.86 11.88 -4.63
C GLU A 12 -5.30 11.61 -3.21
N GLY A 13 -4.81 10.39 -2.93
CA GLY A 13 -4.23 10.02 -1.63
C GLY A 13 -5.26 9.57 -0.58
N GLU A 14 -6.47 9.21 -0.98
CA GLU A 14 -7.50 8.72 -0.06
C GLU A 14 -7.18 7.31 0.46
N VAL A 15 -6.83 7.21 1.74
CA VAL A 15 -6.49 5.93 2.41
C VAL A 15 -7.60 4.89 2.30
N TRP A 16 -8.86 5.31 2.39
CA TRP A 16 -10.01 4.41 2.28
C TRP A 16 -10.12 3.80 0.88
N ALA A 17 -9.88 4.59 -0.17
CA ALA A 17 -9.92 4.12 -1.54
C ALA A 17 -8.83 3.07 -1.79
N ALA A 18 -7.61 3.32 -1.31
CA ALA A 18 -6.51 2.35 -1.36
C ALA A 18 -6.86 1.04 -0.65
N SER A 19 -7.42 1.10 0.57
CA SER A 19 -7.85 -0.09 1.32
C SER A 19 -8.88 -0.92 0.55
N ARG A 20 -9.86 -0.28 -0.11
CA ARG A 20 -10.86 -0.99 -0.90
C ARG A 20 -10.28 -1.64 -2.15
N LEU A 21 -9.36 -0.97 -2.84
CA LEU A 21 -8.68 -1.51 -4.01
C LEU A 21 -7.83 -2.73 -3.64
N ILE A 22 -7.11 -2.69 -2.51
CA ILE A 22 -6.37 -3.85 -1.99
C ILE A 22 -7.33 -5.02 -1.78
N SER A 23 -8.48 -4.81 -1.11
CA SER A 23 -9.46 -5.88 -0.92
C SER A 23 -10.03 -6.44 -2.24
N ILE A 24 -10.22 -5.59 -3.26
CA ILE A 24 -10.69 -6.05 -4.58
C ILE A 24 -9.67 -7.00 -5.21
N VAL A 25 -8.38 -6.63 -5.19
CA VAL A 25 -7.31 -7.42 -5.79
C VAL A 25 -7.03 -8.69 -4.99
N GLU A 26 -6.92 -8.61 -3.66
CA GLU A 26 -6.59 -9.77 -2.82
C GLU A 26 -7.67 -10.86 -2.83
N ASN A 27 -8.93 -10.50 -3.07
CA ASN A 27 -10.06 -11.43 -3.09
C ASN A 27 -10.56 -11.75 -4.51
N ASP A 28 -9.82 -11.34 -5.55
CA ASP A 28 -10.16 -11.56 -6.96
C ASP A 28 -11.60 -11.12 -7.31
N LEU A 29 -12.01 -9.96 -6.81
CA LEU A 29 -13.35 -9.42 -7.02
C LEU A 29 -13.48 -8.78 -8.41
N PRO A 30 -14.71 -8.61 -8.92
CA PRO A 30 -14.94 -7.90 -10.18
C PRO A 30 -14.25 -6.53 -10.22
N GLY A 31 -13.42 -6.32 -11.25
CA GLY A 31 -12.61 -5.13 -11.43
C GLY A 31 -11.15 -5.26 -10.97
N ALA A 32 -10.72 -6.41 -10.43
CA ALA A 32 -9.33 -6.62 -10.01
C ALA A 32 -8.31 -6.40 -11.15
N GLU A 33 -8.61 -6.90 -12.35
CA GLU A 33 -7.75 -6.72 -13.53
C GLU A 33 -7.65 -5.23 -13.94
N GLU A 34 -8.79 -4.52 -14.00
CA GLU A 34 -8.82 -3.06 -14.27
C GLU A 34 -7.97 -2.28 -13.25
N VAL A 35 -8.04 -2.66 -11.97
CA VAL A 35 -7.22 -2.05 -10.92
C VAL A 35 -5.73 -2.31 -11.15
N MET A 36 -5.35 -3.54 -11.48
CA MET A 36 -3.95 -3.89 -11.73
C MET A 36 -3.38 -3.17 -12.95
N GLU A 37 -4.13 -3.09 -14.05
CA GLU A 37 -3.74 -2.35 -15.25
C GLU A 37 -3.49 -0.86 -14.94
N GLU A 38 -4.42 -0.20 -14.24
CA GLU A 38 -4.33 1.22 -13.91
C GLU A 38 -3.20 1.54 -12.90
N VAL A 39 -2.93 0.66 -11.96
CA VAL A 39 -1.91 0.88 -10.92
C VAL A 39 -0.50 0.58 -11.43
N THR A 40 -0.33 -0.32 -12.41
CA THR A 40 1.00 -0.75 -12.90
C THR A 40 1.86 0.42 -13.40
N GLY A 41 1.25 1.46 -13.98
CA GLY A 41 1.97 2.66 -14.43
C GLY A 41 2.33 3.67 -13.32
N LEU A 42 1.82 3.49 -12.10
CA LEU A 42 1.96 4.44 -10.98
C LEU A 42 3.02 3.99 -9.95
N VAL A 43 3.51 2.75 -10.06
CA VAL A 43 4.44 2.14 -9.10
C VAL A 43 5.91 2.32 -9.48
N GLY A 44 6.83 1.99 -8.58
CA GLY A 44 8.28 2.05 -8.81
C GLY A 44 9.01 3.25 -8.19
N HIS A 45 8.26 4.20 -7.62
CA HIS A 45 8.79 5.42 -7.01
C HIS A 45 9.02 5.34 -5.50
N ALA A 46 8.86 4.15 -4.89
CA ALA A 46 9.01 3.93 -3.45
C ALA A 46 10.18 2.99 -3.12
N LEU A 47 10.86 3.26 -1.99
CA LEU A 47 11.86 2.36 -1.44
C LEU A 47 11.19 1.10 -0.88
N ARG A 48 11.58 -0.09 -1.37
CA ARG A 48 11.09 -1.38 -0.87
C ARG A 48 12.16 -2.07 -0.03
N VAL A 49 11.84 -2.36 1.23
CA VAL A 49 12.74 -3.03 2.18
C VAL A 49 12.03 -4.25 2.77
N GLY A 50 12.61 -5.44 2.62
CA GLY A 50 12.14 -6.65 3.28
C GLY A 50 12.79 -6.83 4.64
N VAL A 51 11.99 -7.17 5.66
CA VAL A 51 12.47 -7.42 7.03
C VAL A 51 12.04 -8.82 7.47
N THR A 52 13.00 -9.64 7.90
CA THR A 52 12.76 -11.03 8.34
C THR A 52 13.51 -11.33 9.63
N GLY A 53 13.07 -12.34 10.36
CA GLY A 53 13.71 -12.83 11.58
C GLY A 53 12.80 -13.76 12.39
N PRO A 54 13.36 -14.51 13.36
CA PRO A 54 12.60 -15.45 14.18
C PRO A 54 11.46 -14.78 15.00
N PRO A 55 10.44 -15.53 15.43
CA PRO A 55 9.44 -15.04 16.37
C PRO A 55 10.12 -14.50 17.65
N GLY A 56 9.68 -13.34 18.14
CA GLY A 56 10.22 -12.73 19.36
C GLY A 56 11.50 -11.90 19.20
N VAL A 57 12.13 -11.83 18.01
CA VAL A 57 13.39 -11.08 17.78
C VAL A 57 13.25 -9.54 17.85
N GLY A 58 12.03 -9.02 18.08
CA GLY A 58 11.77 -7.57 18.09
C GLY A 58 11.56 -6.95 16.70
N LYS A 59 11.32 -7.76 15.66
CA LYS A 59 11.07 -7.28 14.28
C LYS A 59 9.98 -6.21 14.18
N SER A 60 8.85 -6.39 14.86
CA SER A 60 7.75 -5.40 14.81
C SER A 60 8.13 -4.08 15.49
N THR A 61 8.86 -4.13 16.60
CA THR A 61 9.42 -2.95 17.27
C THR A 61 10.38 -2.19 16.37
N LEU A 62 11.28 -2.90 15.69
CA LEU A 62 12.21 -2.31 14.73
C LEU A 62 11.47 -1.60 13.58
N VAL A 63 10.50 -2.27 12.95
CA VAL A 63 9.74 -1.71 11.83
C VAL A 63 8.93 -0.48 12.26
N ASP A 64 8.33 -0.50 13.44
CA ASP A 64 7.59 0.64 13.99
C ASP A 64 8.50 1.86 14.20
N TRP A 65 9.68 1.67 14.80
CA TRP A 65 10.66 2.74 14.96
C TRP A 65 11.19 3.27 13.63
N MET A 66 11.48 2.39 12.67
CA MET A 66 11.90 2.80 11.32
C MET A 66 10.85 3.67 10.64
N ALA A 67 9.56 3.28 10.71
CA ALA A 67 8.46 4.06 10.16
C ALA A 67 8.34 5.43 10.84
N GLY A 68 8.45 5.49 12.17
CA GLY A 68 8.45 6.74 12.93
C GLY A 68 9.59 7.69 12.51
N ILE A 69 10.81 7.17 12.36
CA ILE A 69 11.98 7.95 11.93
C ILE A 69 11.79 8.49 10.50
N TRP A 70 11.26 7.69 9.57
CA TRP A 70 11.03 8.15 8.20
C TRP A 70 9.93 9.22 8.11
N ARG A 71 8.87 9.11 8.91
CA ARG A 71 7.85 10.15 9.03
C ARG A 71 8.42 11.46 9.56
N GLN A 72 9.26 11.40 10.60
CA GLN A 72 9.95 12.59 11.13
C GLN A 72 10.85 13.28 10.10
N ARG A 73 11.35 12.52 9.11
CA ARG A 73 12.14 13.04 7.98
C ARG A 73 11.30 13.49 6.79
N GLY A 74 9.97 13.50 6.89
CA GLY A 74 9.05 13.90 5.82
C GLY A 74 9.06 12.96 4.62
N LYS A 75 9.33 11.65 4.81
CA LYS A 75 9.47 10.66 3.73
C LYS A 75 8.21 9.82 3.45
N THR A 76 7.04 10.23 3.98
CA THR A 76 5.72 9.59 3.77
C THR A 76 4.61 10.58 4.03
#